data_AF-A0A3D4RVT4-F1
#
_entry.id   AF-A0A3D4RVT4-F1
#
_cell.length_a   1.000
_cell.length_b   1.000
_cell.length_c   1.000
_cell.angle_alpha   90.00
_cell.angle_beta   90.00
_cell.angle_gamma   90.00
#
_symmetry.space_group_name_H-M   'P 1'
#
loop_
_entity.id
_entity.type
_entity.pdbx_description
1 polymer ?
#
loop_
_entity_poly.entity_id
_entity_poly.type
_entity_poly.pdbx_seq_one_letter_code
_entity_poly.pdbx_strand_id
1 'polypeptide(L)' 'MNRIRSGRRLEQECQRNIELIWLLGGLRPGYHSITDFRRDNAKVLKALNRGFVRLCRELDLNRG' A
#
# COMPACT_ATOMS: atom_id res chain seq x y z
N MET A 1 3.65 15.72 7.98
CA MET A 1 2.54 14.75 7.98
C MET A 1 2.47 14.02 6.63
N ASN A 2 2.31 12.68 6.63
CA ASN A 2 2.13 11.76 5.48
C ASN A 2 3.29 11.59 4.47
N ARG A 3 4.33 10.82 4.85
CA ARG A 3 5.35 10.36 3.89
C ARG A 3 5.64 8.85 3.97
N ILE A 4 4.62 7.98 4.00
CA ILE A 4 4.81 6.60 3.51
C ILE A 4 4.70 6.63 1.98
N ARG A 5 5.72 7.21 1.33
CA ARG A 5 5.81 7.23 -0.15
C ARG A 5 6.99 6.45 -0.68
N SER A 6 8.08 6.36 0.08
CA SER A 6 9.30 5.70 -0.34
C SER A 6 9.18 4.18 -0.18
N GLY A 7 9.74 3.44 -1.15
CA GLY A 7 9.83 1.98 -1.09
C GLY A 7 10.49 1.49 0.21
N ARG A 8 11.48 2.22 0.74
CA ARG A 8 12.15 1.89 2.01
C ARG A 8 11.23 1.93 3.24
N ARG A 9 10.25 2.85 3.28
CA ARG A 9 9.26 2.85 4.37
C ARG A 9 8.29 1.68 4.23
N LEU A 10 7.87 1.37 3.01
CA LEU A 10 7.01 0.21 2.76
C LEU A 10 7.72 -1.10 3.11
N GLU A 11 9.02 -1.22 2.81
CA GLU A 11 9.86 -2.36 3.21
C GLU A 11 9.89 -2.53 4.74
N GLN A 12 10.02 -1.45 5.50
CA GLN A 12 9.94 -1.49 6.97
C GLN A 12 8.56 -1.97 7.45
N GLU A 13 7.47 -1.46 6.84
CA GLU A 13 6.12 -1.91 7.21
C GLU A 13 5.90 -3.40 6.90
N CYS A 14 6.46 -3.94 5.82
CA CYS A 14 6.38 -5.37 5.49
C CYS A 14 7.01 -6.27 6.56
N GLN A 15 7.82 -5.71 7.47
CA GLN A 15 8.48 -6.45 8.55
C GLN A 15 7.85 -6.23 9.92
N ARG A 16 7.13 -5.12 10.15
CA ARG A 16 6.65 -4.73 11.48
C ARG A 16 5.14 -4.59 11.60
N ASN A 17 4.43 -4.33 10.50
CA ASN A 17 2.98 -4.19 10.52
C ASN A 17 2.35 -5.58 10.38
N ILE A 18 1.69 -6.06 11.44
CA ILE A 18 1.10 -7.40 11.48
C ILE A 18 0.03 -7.62 10.42
N GLU A 19 -0.78 -6.59 10.12
CA GLU A 19 -1.81 -6.67 9.07
C GLU A 19 -1.15 -6.82 7.71
N LEU A 20 -0.07 -6.08 7.44
CA LEU A 20 0.64 -6.17 6.18
C LEU A 20 1.36 -7.51 6.02
N ILE A 21 1.96 -8.04 7.09
CA ILE A 21 2.55 -9.38 7.09
C ILE A 21 1.50 -10.43 6.74
N TRP A 22 0.30 -10.34 7.33
CA TRP A 22 -0.79 -11.26 7.04
C TRP A 22 -1.29 -11.14 5.59
N LEU A 23 -1.50 -9.91 5.09
CA LEU A 23 -1.91 -9.65 3.70
C LEU A 23 -0.89 -10.16 2.68
N LEU A 24 0.40 -10.09 3.02
CA LEU A 24 1.49 -10.58 2.18
C LEU A 24 1.77 -12.08 2.35
N GLY A 25 1.03 -12.79 3.22
CA GLY A 25 1.28 -14.21 3.50
C GLY A 25 2.67 -14.46 4.08
N GLY A 26 3.22 -13.51 4.84
CA GLY A 26 4.56 -13.56 5.40
C GLY A 26 5.69 -13.13 4.45
N LEU A 27 5.40 -12.74 3.21
CA LEU A 27 6.41 -12.21 2.28
C LEU A 27 6.98 -10.88 2.80
N ARG A 28 8.30 -10.72 2.66
CA ARG A 28 9.04 -9.51 3.07
C ARG A 28 9.80 -8.92 1.88
N PRO A 29 9.10 -8.31 0.91
CA PRO A 29 9.74 -7.78 -0.29
C PRO A 29 10.66 -6.60 0.05
N GLY A 30 11.83 -6.56 -0.59
CA GLY A 30 12.78 -5.46 -0.44
C GLY A 30 12.32 -4.20 -1.17
N TYR A 31 12.94 -3.05 -0.85
CA TYR A 31 12.50 -1.76 -1.40
C TYR A 31 12.57 -1.68 -2.93
N HIS A 32 13.55 -2.37 -3.56
CA HIS A 32 13.67 -2.46 -5.02
C HIS A 32 12.45 -3.18 -5.61
N SER A 33 12.13 -4.38 -5.10
CA SER A 33 10.96 -5.15 -5.53
C SER A 33 9.65 -4.36 -5.39
N ILE A 34 9.47 -3.65 -4.27
CA ILE A 34 8.31 -2.78 -4.05
C ILE A 34 8.26 -1.63 -5.07
N THR A 35 9.42 -1.02 -5.34
CA THR A 35 9.50 0.12 -6.27
C THR A 35 9.22 -0.31 -7.70
N ASP A 36 9.80 -1.42 -8.14
CA ASP A 36 9.58 -2.00 -9.47
C ASP A 36 8.13 -2.42 -9.66
N PHE A 37 7.56 -3.16 -8.69
CA PHE A 37 6.14 -3.55 -8.73
C PHE A 37 5.21 -2.34 -8.86
N ARG A 38 5.46 -1.26 -8.11
CA ARG A 38 4.65 -0.03 -8.18
C ARG A 38 4.81 0.69 -9.50
N ARG A 39 6.01 0.71 -10.09
CA ARG A 39 6.26 1.31 -11.41
C ARG A 39 5.49 0.55 -12.48
N ASP A 40 5.62 -0.76 -12.48
CA ASP A 40 5.07 -1.62 -13.53
C ASP A 40 3.53 -1.69 -13.46
N ASN A 41 2.96 -1.53 -12.26
CA ASN A 41 1.52 -1.59 -12.01
C ASN A 41 0.86 -0.22 -11.74
N ALA A 42 1.54 0.90 -12.02
CA ALA A 42 1.12 2.24 -11.59
C ALA A 42 -0.32 2.61 -12.00
N LYS A 43 -0.73 2.27 -13.23
CA LYS A 43 -2.06 2.59 -13.76
C LYS A 43 -3.16 1.83 -13.00
N VAL A 44 -2.96 0.54 -12.75
CA VAL A 44 -3.90 -0.34 -12.05
C VAL A 44 -4.01 0.08 -10.60
N LEU A 45 -2.88 0.29 -9.92
CA LEU A 45 -2.85 0.77 -8.53
C LEU A 45 -3.59 2.11 -8.37
N LYS A 46 -3.45 3.03 -9.33
CA LYS A 46 -4.18 4.30 -9.31
C LYS A 46 -5.69 4.09 -9.46
N ALA A 47 -6.13 3.19 -10.34
CA ALA A 47 -7.54 2.87 -10.52
C ALA A 47 -8.13 2.19 -9.28
N LEU A 48 -7.44 1.18 -8.74
CA LEU A 48 -7.83 0.47 -7.53
C LEU A 48 -7.94 1.42 -6.34
N ASN A 49 -6.95 2.30 -6.13
CA ASN A 49 -6.99 3.26 -5.03
C ASN A 49 -8.17 4.24 -5.16
N ARG A 50 -8.55 4.66 -6.38
CA ARG A 50 -9.76 5.48 -6.57
C ARG A 50 -11.02 4.72 -6.16
N GLY A 51 -11.13 3.45 -6.54
CA GLY A 51 -12.25 2.59 -6.14
C GLY A 51 -12.32 2.40 -4.63
N PHE A 52 -11.18 2.10 -4.00
CA PHE A 52 -11.06 1.95 -2.55
C PHE A 52 -11.45 3.23 -1.80
N VAL A 53 -10.93 4.40 -2.20
CA VAL A 53 -11.30 5.68 -1.58
C VAL A 53 -12.79 5.98 -1.74
N ARG A 54 -13.38 5.66 -2.89
CA ARG A 54 -14.82 5.78 -3.11
C ARG A 54 -15.61 4.88 -2.16
N LEU A 55 -15.22 3.61 -2.05
CA LEU A 55 -15.84 2.65 -1.12
C LEU A 55 -15.77 3.17 0.33
N CYS A 56 -14.61 3.63 0.78
CA CYS A 56 -14.48 4.18 2.13
C CYS A 56 -15.31 5.45 2.36
N ARG A 57 -15.62 6.24 1.32
CA ARG A 57 -16.57 7.37 1.42
C ARG A 57 -18.00 6.89 1.54
N GLU A 58 -18.40 5.91 0.74
CA GLU A 58 -19.74 5.30 0.79
C GLU A 58 -20.01 4.64 2.15
N LEU A 59 -18.97 4.11 2.80
CA LEU A 59 -19.03 3.51 4.13
C LEU A 59 -18.80 4.49 5.29
N ASP A 60 -18.65 5.78 5.03
CA ASP A 60 -18.33 6.81 6.04
C ASP A 60 -17.07 6.49 6.90
N LEU A 61 -16.11 5.75 6.32
CA LEU A 61 -14.83 5.40 6.94
C LEU A 61 -13.76 6.48 6.73
N ASN A 62 -13.99 7.38 5.77
CA ASN A 62 -13.16 8.54 5.50
C ASN A 62 -13.76 9.80 6.15
N ARG A 63 -13.97 9.79 7.47
CA ARG A 63 -14.31 11.02 8.20
C ARG A 63 -13.05 11.88 8.33
N GLY A 64 -13.02 12.96 7.57
CA GLY A 64 -12.13 14.10 7.72
C GLY A 64 -12.95 15.34 7.98
#